data_AF-A0A7J4ZZY2-F1
#
_entry.id   AF-A0A7J4ZZY2-F1
#
_cell.length_a   1.000
_cell.length_b   1.000
_cell.length_c   1.000
_cell.angle_alpha   90.00
_cell.angle_beta   90.00
_cell.angle_gamma   90.00
#
_symmetry.space_group_name_H-M   'P 1'
#
loop_
_entity.id
_entity.type
_entity.pdbx_description
1 polymer ?
#
loop_
_entity_poly.entity_id
_entity_poly.type
_entity_poly.pdbx_seq_one_letter_code
_entity_poly.pdbx_strand_id
1 'polypeptide(L)' 'MFGRKRSEAEPVRKDQVMRLISLGMRETDAADMDIDGPEFDKAKAAFEAALGKSTQAEKNAAIDALRRHGY' A
#
# COMPACT_ATOMS: atom_id res chain seq x y z
N MET A 1 -30.00 16.20 -18.74
CA MET A 1 -29.48 15.12 -17.89
C MET A 1 -28.01 14.91 -18.22
N PHE A 2 -27.09 15.43 -17.42
CA PHE A 2 -25.65 15.23 -17.64
C PHE A 2 -25.24 13.87 -17.07
N GLY A 3 -25.05 12.90 -17.96
CA GLY A 3 -24.49 11.60 -17.61
C GLY A 3 -23.09 11.80 -17.05
N ARG A 4 -22.93 11.53 -15.75
CA ARG A 4 -21.61 11.39 -15.13
C ARG A 4 -20.95 10.17 -15.78
N LYS A 5 -20.15 10.38 -16.82
CA LYS A 5 -19.08 9.44 -17.18
C LYS A 5 -18.19 9.36 -15.95
N ARG A 6 -18.41 8.33 -15.11
CA ARG A 6 -17.42 7.95 -14.12
C ARG A 6 -16.20 7.62 -14.94
N SER A 7 -15.14 8.41 -14.79
CA SER A 7 -13.79 8.03 -15.15
C SER A 7 -13.64 6.57 -14.75
N GLU A 8 -13.41 5.68 -15.72
CA GLU A 8 -13.13 4.28 -15.46
C GLU A 8 -11.91 4.29 -14.53
N ALA A 9 -12.15 4.08 -13.23
CA ALA A 9 -11.08 3.96 -12.28
C ALA A 9 -10.19 2.83 -12.78
N GLU A 10 -8.88 3.08 -12.91
CA GLU A 10 -7.94 2.02 -13.26
C GLU A 10 -8.27 0.78 -12.42
N PRO A 11 -8.32 -0.42 -13.03
CA PRO A 11 -8.75 -1.61 -12.33
C PRO A 11 -7.82 -1.86 -11.13
N VAL A 12 -8.32 -1.55 -9.94
CA VAL A 12 -7.58 -1.73 -8.68
C VAL A 12 -7.54 -3.22 -8.40
N ARG A 13 -6.35 -3.83 -8.52
CA ARG A 13 -6.18 -5.24 -8.15
C ARG A 13 -6.19 -5.34 -6.63
N LYS A 14 -7.28 -5.89 -6.10
CA LYS A 14 -7.46 -6.07 -4.64
C LYS A 14 -6.29 -6.81 -4.00
N ASP A 15 -5.78 -7.85 -4.66
CA ASP A 15 -4.64 -8.62 -4.14
C ASP A 15 -3.38 -7.76 -4.01
N GLN A 16 -3.15 -6.87 -4.96
CA GLN A 16 -2.01 -5.94 -4.93
C GLN A 16 -2.16 -4.92 -3.80
N VAL A 17 -3.38 -4.39 -3.61
CA VAL A 17 -3.69 -3.48 -2.50
C VAL A 17 -3.52 -4.16 -1.14
N MET A 18 -4.06 -5.37 -0.97
CA MET A 18 -3.90 -6.14 0.27
C MET A 18 -2.43 -6.48 0.55
N ARG A 19 -1.66 -6.76 -0.49
CA ARG A 19 -0.22 -6.97 -0.39
C ARG A 19 0.51 -5.70 0.06
N LEU A 20 0.18 -4.54 -0.50
CA LEU A 20 0.73 -3.25 -0.06
C LEU A 20 0.41 -2.98 1.40
N ILE A 21 -0.84 -3.18 1.82
CA ILE A 21 -1.26 -2.99 3.22
C ILE A 21 -0.47 -3.91 4.15
N SER A 22 -0.38 -5.21 3.81
CA SER A 22 0.33 -6.19 4.63
C SER A 22 1.83 -5.89 4.75
N LEU A 23 2.45 -5.41 3.67
CA LEU A 23 3.85 -5.01 3.66
C LEU A 23 4.08 -3.71 4.45
N GLY A 24 3.17 -2.74 4.33
CA GLY A 24 3.22 -1.51 5.12
C GLY A 24 3.08 -1.78 6.62
N MET A 25 2.14 -2.65 7.02
CA MET A 25 2.02 -3.09 8.42
C MET A 25 3.29 -3.76 8.92
N ARG A 26 3.90 -4.66 8.12
CA ARG A 26 5.15 -5.31 8.48
C ARG A 26 6.33 -4.35 8.57
N GLU A 27 6.37 -3.33 7.71
CA GLU A 27 7.37 -2.26 7.79
C GLU A 27 7.21 -1.46 9.09
N THR A 28 5.98 -1.09 9.46
CA THR A 28 5.70 -0.40 10.73
C THR A 28 6.06 -1.28 11.93
N ASP A 29 5.64 -2.54 11.96
CA ASP A 29 5.97 -3.48 13.04
C ASP A 29 7.49 -3.68 13.17
N ALA A 30 8.21 -3.75 12.03
CA ALA A 30 9.66 -3.84 12.04
C ALA A 30 10.33 -2.56 12.52
N ALA A 31 9.80 -1.39 12.16
CA ALA A 31 10.28 -0.10 12.64
C ALA A 31 10.09 0.06 14.16
N ASP A 32 8.95 -0.41 14.69
CA ASP A 32 8.62 -0.39 16.11
C ASP A 32 9.56 -1.29 16.94
N MET A 33 10.03 -2.39 16.34
CA MET A 33 11.02 -3.28 16.98
C MET A 33 12.44 -2.72 16.89
N ASP A 34 12.91 -2.43 15.66
CA ASP A 34 14.25 -1.93 15.39
C ASP A 34 14.31 -1.33 13.97
N ILE A 35 14.15 -0.01 13.87
CA ILE A 35 14.19 0.73 12.61
C ILE A 35 15.54 0.70 11.90
N ASP A 36 16.64 0.52 12.64
CA ASP A 36 17.99 0.36 12.06
C ASP A 36 18.34 -1.12 11.83
N GLY A 37 17.39 -2.01 12.13
CA GLY A 37 17.54 -3.45 12.04
C GLY A 37 17.38 -3.97 10.61
N PRO A 38 18.03 -5.10 10.28
CA PRO A 38 17.97 -5.70 8.94
C PRO A 38 16.56 -6.19 8.55
N GLU A 39 15.64 -6.31 9.51
CA GLU A 39 14.25 -6.70 9.24
C GLU A 39 13.43 -5.51 8.71
N PHE A 40 13.65 -4.30 9.22
CA PHE A 40 13.04 -3.08 8.68
C PHE A 40 13.51 -2.84 7.24
N ASP A 41 14.81 -2.95 6.98
CA ASP A 41 15.36 -2.81 5.62
C ASP A 41 14.72 -3.79 4.63
N LYS A 42 14.53 -5.05 5.03
CA LYS A 42 13.86 -6.06 4.19
C LYS A 42 12.38 -5.73 3.98
N ALA A 43 11.68 -5.31 5.03
CA ALA A 43 10.26 -4.97 4.95
C ALA A 43 10.04 -3.75 4.05
N LYS A 44 10.84 -2.70 4.24
CA LYS A 44 10.87 -1.50 3.41
C LYS A 44 11.19 -1.81 1.95
N ALA A 45 12.25 -2.58 1.68
CA ALA A 45 12.60 -2.96 0.31
C ALA A 45 11.47 -3.77 -0.37
N ALA A 46 10.80 -4.65 0.36
CA ALA A 46 9.66 -5.39 -0.15
C ALA A 46 8.45 -4.48 -0.43
N PHE A 47 8.18 -3.52 0.46
CA PHE A 47 7.12 -2.53 0.30
C PHE A 47 7.39 -1.62 -0.90
N GLU A 48 8.60 -1.07 -1.03
CA GLU A 48 9.02 -0.25 -2.18
C GLU A 48 8.95 -1.02 -3.50
N ALA A 49 9.39 -2.28 -3.52
CA ALA A 49 9.27 -3.14 -4.70
C ALA A 49 7.81 -3.40 -5.10
N ALA A 50 6.91 -3.53 -4.12
CA ALA A 50 5.47 -3.65 -4.38
C ALA A 50 4.88 -2.30 -4.86
N LEU A 51 5.29 -1.18 -4.28
CA LEU A 51 4.90 0.16 -4.73
C LEU A 51 5.31 0.43 -6.18
N GLY A 52 6.52 0.01 -6.58
CA GLY A 52 7.00 0.16 -7.97
C GLY A 52 6.15 -0.61 -9.00
N LYS A 53 5.50 -1.70 -8.58
CA LYS A 53 4.62 -2.54 -9.43
C LYS A 53 3.14 -2.17 -9.37
N SER A 54 2.79 -1.20 -8.51
CA SER A 54 1.41 -0.81 -8.24
C SER A 54 1.05 0.46 -9.01
N THR A 55 -0.20 0.53 -9.47
CA THR A 55 -0.72 1.75 -10.09
C THR A 55 -1.01 2.83 -9.03
N GLN A 56 -1.20 4.07 -9.47
CA GLN A 56 -1.50 5.16 -8.53
C GLN A 56 -2.83 4.91 -7.80
N ALA A 57 -3.82 4.33 -8.48
CA ALA A 57 -5.09 3.95 -7.87
C ALA A 57 -4.93 2.90 -6.77
N GLU A 58 -4.04 1.91 -6.96
CA GLU A 58 -3.73 0.87 -5.97
C GLU A 58 -2.99 1.44 -4.76
N LYS A 59 -2.03 2.34 -4.99
CA LYS A 59 -1.32 3.05 -3.90
C LYS A 59 -2.29 3.86 -3.05
N ASN A 60 -3.16 4.64 -3.70
CA ASN A 60 -4.14 5.46 -3.00
C ASN A 60 -5.11 4.58 -2.20
N ALA A 61 -5.57 3.47 -2.77
CA ALA A 61 -6.46 2.53 -2.06
C ALA A 61 -5.78 1.89 -0.84
N ALA A 62 -4.50 1.53 -0.95
CA ALA A 62 -3.72 1.00 0.16
C ALA A 62 -3.51 2.03 1.28
N ILE A 63 -3.15 3.27 0.92
CA ILE A 63 -2.98 4.38 1.88
C ILE A 63 -4.30 4.71 2.58
N ASP A 64 -5.40 4.78 1.83
CA ASP A 64 -6.73 5.03 2.41
C ASP A 64 -7.15 3.91 3.37
N ALA A 65 -6.78 2.65 3.07
CA ALA A 65 -7.04 1.52 3.96
C ALA A 65 -6.18 1.59 5.23
N LEU A 66 -4.87 1.84 5.11
CA LEU A 66 -3.97 2.00 6.25
C LEU A 66 -4.45 3.10 7.20
N ARG A 67 -4.81 4.27 6.65
CA ARG A 67 -5.37 5.40 7.42
C ARG A 67 -6.67 5.05 8.14
N ARG A 68 -7.55 4.24 7.54
CA ARG A 68 -8.79 3.78 8.21
C ARG A 68 -8.51 2.82 9.36
N HIS A 69 -7.40 2.10 9.31
CA HIS A 69 -6.99 1.14 10.33
C HIS A 69 -6.14 1.75 11.45
N GLY A 70 -5.80 3.05 11.36
CA GLY A 70 -5.06 3.77 12.40
C GLY A 70 -3.53 3.60 12.33
N TYR A 71 -3.02 3.16 11.16
CA TYR A 71 -1.61 3.15 10.83
C TYR A 71 -1.18 4.47 10.16
#